data_AF-A0A835L779-F1
#
_entry.id   AF-A0A835L779-F1
#
_cell.length_a   1.000
_cell.length_b   1.000
_cell.length_c   1.000
_cell.angle_alpha   90.00
_cell.angle_beta   90.00
_cell.angle_gamma   90.00
#
_symmetry.space_group_name_H-M   'P 1'
#
loop_
_entity.id
_entity.type
_entity.pdbx_description
1 polymer ?
#
loop_
_entity_poly.entity_id
_entity_poly.type
_entity_poly.pdbx_seq_one_letter_code
_entity_poly.pdbx_strand_id
1 'polypeptide(L)'
;MTGTKGHKTKEEAKPKPDQVTVAEAEGKTDANVKVPQADGEGSSGSSSTTTKSNESSENGIEGRDNSQQIGNLPLSAIHIDRDEYLAAHRELTLERQHQQVLNNILHRRLAEYYKKRKCEHVLKPLMGASDMEEKYQQKLISYQELKEKSERDIADIKRKVTEVEETYTGRLEHANKKFDELQHLERSTGSGLIYSRKGKPIADKTVERFLTLQRRKSEQSSALCLRYIRARNAVAELEAVVKNLETIGPGLYVYQYEQLNIDNQNCNTKIEEREDELIKNRTKCTEHNQILAHIREKMHHTDEVIDFAECDLGDAEMEFYRAREDLGMVKSHRNKLRWSLEEEKLKAGLLTRKDLLRDFQSSLDMVVQLGHRKKQLEAQVLKASKQLRHARKNVLAQGTLHRQHEE
;
A
#
# COMPACT_ATOMS: atom_id res chain seq x y z
N MET A 1 -28.70 14.92 -40.52
CA MET A 1 -29.81 14.13 -39.96
C MET A 1 -29.27 13.33 -38.79
N THR A 2 -29.94 13.43 -37.64
CA THR A 2 -29.93 12.52 -36.46
C THR A 2 -28.57 12.17 -35.85
N GLY A 3 -28.16 12.54 -34.63
CA GLY A 3 -28.88 13.01 -33.44
C GLY A 3 -28.62 12.07 -32.26
N THR A 4 -28.20 12.64 -31.11
CA THR A 4 -28.37 12.17 -29.70
C THR A 4 -27.67 10.86 -29.28
N LYS A 5 -27.16 10.60 -28.06
CA LYS A 5 -27.15 11.10 -26.65
C LYS A 5 -25.87 10.45 -26.02
N GLY A 6 -25.16 10.90 -25.00
CA GLY A 6 -25.53 11.52 -23.73
C GLY A 6 -25.36 10.53 -22.56
N HIS A 7 -24.39 10.77 -21.65
CA HIS A 7 -24.27 10.41 -20.21
C HIS A 7 -22.86 9.90 -19.82
N LYS A 8 -22.35 9.96 -18.58
CA LYS A 8 -22.33 10.90 -17.43
C LYS A 8 -21.48 10.15 -16.36
N THR A 9 -20.46 10.81 -15.80
CA THR A 9 -19.89 10.69 -14.44
C THR A 9 -19.62 9.34 -13.73
N LYS A 10 -18.38 9.19 -13.23
CA LYS A 10 -17.91 8.72 -11.90
C LYS A 10 -16.37 8.68 -11.99
N GLU A 11 -15.52 9.43 -11.28
CA GLU A 11 -15.35 9.80 -9.86
C GLU A 11 -15.31 8.62 -8.89
N GLU A 12 -14.09 8.17 -8.58
CA GLU A 12 -13.67 7.38 -7.40
C GLU A 12 -12.13 7.58 -7.29
N ALA A 13 -11.61 8.45 -6.42
CA ALA A 13 -11.39 8.33 -4.97
C ALA A 13 -10.02 7.72 -4.62
N LYS A 14 -9.10 8.60 -4.16
CA LYS A 14 -7.83 8.27 -3.49
C LYS A 14 -8.10 7.73 -2.07
N PRO A 15 -7.31 6.78 -1.54
CA PRO A 15 -7.40 6.40 -0.14
C PRO A 15 -6.59 7.37 0.74
N LYS A 16 -7.15 7.70 1.91
CA LYS A 16 -6.46 8.34 3.04
C LYS A 16 -6.15 7.28 4.12
N PRO A 17 -5.12 7.51 4.95
CA PRO A 17 -4.59 6.53 5.89
C PRO A 17 -5.37 6.46 7.21
N ASP A 18 -5.33 5.28 7.82
CA ASP A 18 -5.89 4.97 9.13
C ASP A 18 -5.22 5.77 10.25
N GLN A 19 -6.06 6.34 11.12
CA GLN A 19 -5.70 6.84 12.43
C GLN A 19 -5.99 5.75 13.47
N VAL A 20 -4.99 5.37 14.25
CA VAL A 20 -5.17 4.65 15.51
C VAL A 20 -4.98 5.66 16.65
N THR A 21 -6.01 5.82 17.46
CA THR A 21 -6.01 6.59 18.72
C THR A 21 -6.34 5.65 19.87
N VAL A 22 -5.48 5.62 20.88
CA VAL A 22 -5.75 5.24 22.30
C VAL A 22 -4.64 5.97 23.09
N ALA A 23 -4.90 7.08 23.80
CA ALA A 23 -5.41 7.21 25.18
C ALA A 23 -4.55 6.40 26.19
N GLU A 24 -4.14 6.83 27.39
CA GLU A 24 -4.22 8.05 28.19
C GLU A 24 -3.36 7.79 29.45
N ALA A 25 -3.23 8.80 30.33
CA ALA A 25 -2.78 8.74 31.74
C ALA A 25 -1.28 8.88 32.03
N GLU A 26 -0.82 9.59 33.07
CA GLU A 26 -1.29 10.72 33.91
C GLU A 26 -0.11 11.01 34.89
N GLY A 27 0.00 12.24 35.42
CA GLY A 27 0.96 12.61 36.49
C GLY A 27 1.55 14.02 36.30
N LYS A 28 0.83 15.13 36.57
CA LYS A 28 0.54 15.77 37.88
C LYS A 28 1.76 16.04 38.76
N THR A 29 2.13 17.33 38.88
CA THR A 29 2.24 18.17 40.10
C THR A 29 2.71 19.56 39.64
N ASP A 30 1.91 20.63 39.66
CA ASP A 30 1.31 21.39 40.77
C ASP A 30 2.07 22.66 41.17
N ALA A 31 1.24 23.69 41.37
CA ALA A 31 1.39 24.94 42.12
C ALA A 31 1.86 26.20 41.37
N ASN A 32 1.29 27.40 41.58
CA ASN A 32 0.06 27.92 42.20
C ASN A 32 0.11 29.47 42.08
N VAL A 33 -1.01 30.14 42.39
CA VAL A 33 -1.27 31.59 42.67
C VAL A 33 -1.92 32.33 41.47
N LYS A 34 -3.23 32.63 41.36
CA LYS A 34 -4.37 33.01 42.25
C LYS A 34 -4.44 34.54 42.56
N VAL A 35 -5.20 35.35 41.79
CA VAL A 35 -6.55 36.01 42.05
C VAL A 35 -6.44 37.55 42.24
N PRO A 36 -7.51 38.42 42.16
CA PRO A 36 -8.93 38.38 41.66
C PRO A 36 -9.20 39.39 40.50
N GLN A 37 -10.24 39.35 39.63
CA GLN A 37 -11.73 39.41 39.71
C GLN A 37 -12.36 40.78 40.05
N ALA A 38 -13.13 41.38 39.11
CA ALA A 38 -14.50 41.95 39.28
C ALA A 38 -15.02 42.68 38.01
N ASP A 39 -15.95 42.03 37.31
CA ASP A 39 -17.25 42.43 36.71
C ASP A 39 -17.59 43.89 36.27
N GLY A 40 -18.34 44.01 35.15
CA GLY A 40 -19.27 45.14 34.93
C GLY A 40 -19.63 45.55 33.47
N GLU A 41 -20.55 44.82 32.84
CA GLU A 41 -21.69 45.20 31.95
C GLU A 41 -21.63 46.17 30.73
N GLY A 42 -22.28 45.71 29.64
CA GLY A 42 -23.13 46.48 28.69
C GLY A 42 -22.40 47.21 27.54
N SER A 43 -22.89 47.31 26.30
CA SER A 43 -24.18 47.00 25.67
C SER A 43 -24.03 47.10 24.14
N SER A 44 -24.84 46.31 23.41
CA SER A 44 -25.47 46.52 22.07
C SER A 44 -24.85 47.51 21.07
N GLY A 45 -24.72 47.26 19.76
CA GLY A 45 -25.40 46.33 18.89
C GLY A 45 -25.49 46.94 17.47
N SER A 46 -25.39 46.07 16.47
CA SER A 46 -26.04 46.09 15.14
C SER A 46 -25.86 47.26 14.15
N SER A 47 -25.46 46.86 12.93
CA SER A 47 -26.23 47.00 11.69
C SER A 47 -25.57 47.79 10.55
N SER A 48 -25.42 47.06 9.44
CA SER A 48 -25.42 47.48 8.05
C SER A 48 -26.32 48.68 7.73
N THR A 49 -25.97 49.53 6.77
CA THR A 49 -26.48 49.48 5.38
C THR A 49 -25.92 50.60 4.48
N THR A 50 -25.74 50.21 3.22
CA THR A 50 -25.77 50.97 1.96
C THR A 50 -26.49 52.34 1.95
N THR A 51 -25.94 53.31 1.21
CA THR A 51 -26.72 54.17 0.29
C THR A 51 -25.87 54.81 -0.81
N LYS A 52 -26.28 54.56 -2.06
CA LYS A 52 -26.06 55.39 -3.26
C LYS A 52 -26.84 56.71 -3.16
N SER A 53 -26.46 57.69 -4.00
CA SER A 53 -27.26 58.73 -4.72
C SER A 53 -26.45 60.04 -4.70
N ASN A 54 -25.84 60.55 -5.77
CA ASN A 54 -26.34 61.01 -7.08
C ASN A 54 -27.12 62.34 -7.02
N GLU A 55 -26.53 63.37 -7.67
CA GLU A 55 -27.13 64.56 -8.34
C GLU A 55 -28.02 65.50 -7.48
N SER A 56 -28.11 66.82 -7.67
CA SER A 56 -27.66 67.79 -8.69
C SER A 56 -27.96 69.22 -8.20
N SER A 57 -27.23 70.18 -8.79
CA SER A 57 -27.65 71.54 -9.17
C SER A 57 -28.20 72.59 -8.19
N GLU A 58 -27.43 73.69 -8.16
CA GLU A 58 -27.85 75.10 -8.39
C GLU A 58 -28.56 75.94 -7.32
N ASN A 59 -27.88 77.07 -7.05
CA ASN A 59 -28.36 78.45 -6.90
C ASN A 59 -29.19 78.84 -5.67
N GLY A 60 -28.76 79.95 -5.04
CA GLY A 60 -29.61 80.75 -4.16
C GLY A 60 -28.84 81.53 -3.10
N ILE A 61 -28.47 82.76 -3.44
CA ILE A 61 -28.04 83.82 -2.51
C ILE A 61 -29.25 84.25 -1.66
N GLU A 62 -29.08 84.42 -0.35
CA GLU A 62 -29.51 85.62 0.39
C GLU A 62 -29.15 85.52 1.88
N GLY A 63 -28.54 86.58 2.41
CA GLY A 63 -28.18 86.69 3.81
C GLY A 63 -29.30 87.32 4.64
N ARG A 64 -29.38 86.94 5.92
CA ARG A 64 -29.70 87.87 7.00
C ARG A 64 -29.35 87.28 8.38
N ASP A 65 -28.75 88.14 9.18
CA ASP A 65 -28.38 87.98 10.58
C ASP A 65 -29.49 87.39 11.47
N ASN A 66 -29.07 86.58 12.44
CA ASN A 66 -29.52 86.73 13.82
C ASN A 66 -28.45 86.22 14.80
N SER A 67 -27.80 87.18 15.43
CA SER A 67 -26.95 86.99 16.61
C SER A 67 -27.82 86.76 17.84
N GLN A 68 -27.46 85.76 18.66
CA GLN A 68 -27.71 85.71 20.12
C GLN A 68 -26.86 84.54 20.69
N GLN A 69 -25.63 84.82 21.11
CA GLN A 69 -25.25 85.10 22.51
C GLN A 69 -25.06 83.82 23.33
N ILE A 70 -23.83 83.29 23.32
CA ILE A 70 -23.34 82.31 24.30
C ILE A 70 -22.28 83.01 25.15
N GLY A 71 -22.48 82.92 26.46
CA GLY A 71 -21.68 83.56 27.48
C GLY A 71 -20.27 83.00 27.65
N ASN A 72 -19.46 83.85 28.28
CA ASN A 72 -18.08 83.68 28.74
C ASN A 72 -17.77 82.37 29.47
N LEU A 73 -16.73 81.67 29.00
CA LEU A 73 -15.77 80.90 29.81
C LEU A 73 -14.35 81.34 29.42
N PRO A 74 -13.42 81.52 30.38
CA PRO A 74 -12.16 82.21 30.13
C PRO A 74 -11.11 81.27 29.52
N LEU A 75 -10.82 81.42 28.22
CA LEU A 75 -9.60 80.89 27.60
C LEU A 75 -8.43 81.84 27.87
N SER A 76 -7.83 81.77 29.06
CA SER A 76 -6.52 82.37 29.28
C SER A 76 -5.42 81.36 28.91
N ALA A 77 -4.65 81.72 27.87
CA ALA A 77 -3.35 81.18 27.49
C ALA A 77 -3.26 79.94 26.58
N ILE A 78 -4.07 79.91 25.52
CA ILE A 78 -3.49 79.62 24.20
C ILE A 78 -3.80 80.84 23.35
N HIS A 79 -2.82 81.75 23.21
CA HIS A 79 -2.91 82.83 22.23
C HIS A 79 -2.70 82.19 20.86
N ILE A 80 -3.74 81.54 20.34
CA ILE A 80 -3.79 81.14 18.94
C ILE A 80 -4.14 82.42 18.21
N ASP A 81 -3.14 83.03 17.56
CA ASP A 81 -3.39 84.20 16.74
C ASP A 81 -4.26 83.76 15.57
N ARG A 82 -5.56 84.08 15.66
CA ARG A 82 -6.58 83.55 14.75
C ARG A 82 -6.27 83.93 13.31
N ASP A 83 -5.69 85.11 13.11
CA ASP A 83 -5.33 85.62 11.80
C ASP A 83 -4.09 84.91 11.24
N GLU A 84 -3.09 84.58 12.07
CA GLU A 84 -1.91 83.80 11.66
C GLU A 84 -2.30 82.36 11.30
N TYR A 85 -3.16 81.73 12.11
CA TYR A 85 -3.68 80.39 11.80
C TYR A 85 -4.56 80.37 10.55
N LEU A 86 -5.38 81.41 10.34
CA LEU A 86 -6.17 81.57 9.12
C LEU A 86 -5.28 81.83 7.90
N ALA A 87 -4.20 82.59 8.05
CA ALA A 87 -3.21 82.82 7.00
C ALA A 87 -2.49 81.52 6.64
N ALA A 88 -1.97 80.79 7.62
CA ALA A 88 -1.35 79.48 7.43
C ALA A 88 -2.33 78.47 6.80
N HIS A 89 -3.60 78.46 7.22
CA HIS A 89 -4.62 77.62 6.60
C HIS A 89 -4.87 78.01 5.14
N ARG A 90 -4.93 79.31 4.81
CA ARG A 90 -5.09 79.78 3.43
C ARG A 90 -3.89 79.37 2.57
N GLU A 91 -2.68 79.56 3.08
CA GLU A 91 -1.44 79.18 2.40
C GLU A 91 -1.36 77.67 2.17
N LEU A 92 -1.59 76.86 3.21
CA LEU A 92 -1.64 75.40 3.10
C LEU A 92 -2.78 74.93 2.18
N THR A 93 -3.90 75.65 2.13
CA THR A 93 -4.99 75.34 1.20
C THR A 93 -4.57 75.62 -0.25
N LEU A 94 -3.89 76.74 -0.51
CA LEU A 94 -3.34 77.06 -1.82
C LEU A 94 -2.26 76.07 -2.24
N GLU A 95 -1.37 75.69 -1.31
CA GLU A 95 -0.34 74.68 -1.57
C GLU A 95 -0.97 73.31 -1.84
N ARG A 96 -1.98 72.91 -1.06
CA ARG A 96 -2.75 71.68 -1.32
C ARG A 96 -3.40 71.73 -2.70
N GLN A 97 -4.02 72.85 -3.08
CA GLN A 97 -4.61 73.02 -4.41
C GLN A 97 -3.54 72.91 -5.51
N HIS A 98 -2.39 73.56 -5.32
CA HIS A 98 -1.27 73.50 -6.26
C HIS A 98 -0.74 72.07 -6.41
N GLN A 99 -0.50 71.37 -5.30
CA GLN A 99 -0.08 69.98 -5.30
C GLN A 99 -1.13 69.07 -5.95
N GLN A 100 -2.42 69.32 -5.70
CA GLN A 100 -3.51 68.57 -6.33
C GLN A 100 -3.54 68.77 -7.85
N VAL A 101 -3.30 69.99 -8.34
CA VAL A 101 -3.18 70.27 -9.79
C VAL A 101 -1.96 69.55 -10.37
N LEU A 102 -0.80 69.62 -9.72
CA LEU A 102 0.41 68.95 -10.18
C LEU A 102 0.24 67.42 -10.20
N ASN A 103 -0.33 66.86 -9.14
CA ASN A 103 -0.62 65.45 -9.00
C ASN A 103 -1.61 64.98 -10.09
N ASN A 104 -2.65 65.76 -10.40
CA ASN A 104 -3.54 65.51 -11.54
C ASN A 104 -2.81 65.52 -12.89
N ILE A 105 -1.89 66.47 -13.12
CA ILE A 105 -1.07 66.52 -14.35
C ILE A 105 -0.18 65.27 -14.45
N LEU A 106 0.44 64.86 -13.34
CA LEU A 106 1.27 63.66 -13.28
C LEU A 106 0.45 62.41 -13.54
N HIS A 107 -0.73 62.26 -12.91
CA HIS A 107 -1.65 61.15 -13.18
C HIS A 107 -2.07 61.08 -14.65
N ARG A 108 -2.34 62.23 -15.30
CA ARG A 108 -2.62 62.27 -16.75
C ARG A 108 -1.42 61.81 -17.58
N ARG A 109 -0.21 62.31 -17.28
CA ARG A 109 1.02 61.88 -17.97
C ARG A 109 1.30 60.39 -17.78
N LEU A 110 1.08 59.87 -16.57
CA LEU A 110 1.25 58.46 -16.24
C LEU A 110 0.24 57.59 -17.01
N ALA A 111 -1.02 58.04 -17.07
CA ALA A 111 -2.07 57.36 -17.82
C ALA A 111 -1.78 57.32 -19.32
N GLU A 112 -1.28 58.42 -19.90
CA GLU A 112 -0.83 58.45 -21.29
C GLU A 112 0.37 57.52 -21.53
N TYR A 113 1.33 57.49 -20.61
CA TYR A 113 2.50 56.62 -20.69
C TYR A 113 2.10 55.14 -20.71
N TYR A 114 1.22 54.70 -19.80
CA TYR A 114 0.75 53.32 -19.76
C TYR A 114 -0.14 52.95 -20.95
N LYS A 115 -0.97 53.88 -21.44
CA LYS A 115 -1.74 53.67 -22.69
C LYS A 115 -0.81 53.47 -23.90
N LYS A 116 0.23 54.31 -24.06
CA LYS A 116 1.21 54.20 -25.15
C LYS A 116 1.95 52.86 -25.16
N ARG A 117 2.19 52.27 -23.98
CA ARG A 117 2.85 50.96 -23.82
C ARG A 117 1.88 49.76 -23.79
N LYS A 118 0.58 49.96 -24.02
CA LYS A 118 -0.48 48.93 -23.95
C LYS A 118 -0.60 48.25 -22.58
N CYS A 119 -0.21 48.92 -21.49
CA CYS A 119 -0.34 48.44 -20.11
C CYS A 119 -1.67 48.90 -19.48
N GLU A 120 -2.80 48.65 -20.15
CA GLU A 120 -4.12 49.13 -19.69
C GLU A 120 -4.59 48.47 -18.39
N HIS A 121 -4.00 47.33 -18.02
CA HIS A 121 -4.27 46.64 -16.76
C HIS A 121 -3.85 47.45 -15.51
N VAL A 122 -2.93 48.44 -15.64
CA VAL A 122 -2.49 49.31 -14.53
C VAL A 122 -3.50 50.42 -14.23
N LEU A 123 -4.35 50.76 -15.19
CA LEU A 123 -5.34 51.83 -15.09
C LEU A 123 -6.69 51.38 -14.51
N LYS A 124 -6.89 50.07 -14.35
CA LYS A 124 -8.08 49.52 -13.71
C LYS A 124 -7.89 49.61 -12.19
N PRO A 125 -8.88 50.09 -11.41
CA PRO A 125 -8.86 49.99 -9.96
C PRO A 125 -8.54 48.54 -9.58
N LEU A 126 -7.42 48.34 -8.89
CA LEU A 126 -7.00 47.01 -8.48
C LEU A 126 -8.09 46.48 -7.55
N MET A 127 -8.78 45.40 -7.92
CA MET A 127 -9.76 44.79 -7.03
C MET A 127 -9.06 44.40 -5.72
N GLY A 128 -9.57 44.88 -4.59
CA GLY A 128 -8.94 44.71 -3.28
C GLY A 128 -7.82 45.72 -2.97
N ALA A 129 -7.78 46.89 -3.64
CA ALA A 129 -6.82 47.95 -3.33
C ALA A 129 -6.84 48.36 -1.85
N SER A 130 -8.03 48.45 -1.24
CA SER A 130 -8.20 48.71 0.21
C SER A 130 -7.54 47.62 1.05
N ASP A 131 -7.82 46.34 0.76
CA ASP A 131 -7.23 45.21 1.47
C ASP A 131 -5.70 45.14 1.32
N MET A 132 -5.17 45.55 0.17
CA MET A 132 -3.72 45.61 -0.08
C MET A 132 -3.08 46.80 0.65
N GLU A 133 -3.79 47.92 0.76
CA GLU A 133 -3.39 49.08 1.54
C GLU A 133 -3.41 48.77 3.05
N GLU A 134 -4.44 48.10 3.56
CA GLU A 134 -4.52 47.63 4.95
C GLU A 134 -3.38 46.65 5.27
N LYS A 135 -3.10 45.69 4.38
CA LYS A 135 -1.94 44.79 4.53
C LYS A 135 -0.62 45.55 4.51
N TYR A 136 -0.51 46.60 3.71
CA TYR A 136 0.68 47.45 3.67
C TYR A 136 0.83 48.25 4.96
N GLN A 137 -0.25 48.84 5.47
CA GLN A 137 -0.28 49.54 6.76
C GLN A 137 0.08 48.60 7.91
N GLN A 138 -0.47 47.39 7.94
CA GLN A 138 -0.15 46.38 8.96
C GLN A 138 1.34 45.98 8.90
N LYS A 139 1.91 45.84 7.69
CA LYS A 139 3.35 45.63 7.52
C LYS A 139 4.16 46.82 8.03
N LEU A 140 3.72 48.05 7.78
CA LEU A 140 4.40 49.26 8.23
C LEU A 140 4.41 49.35 9.76
N ILE A 141 3.29 49.02 10.41
CA ILE A 141 3.19 48.93 11.88
C ILE A 141 4.15 47.85 12.40
N SER A 142 4.14 46.65 11.82
CA SER A 142 5.05 45.57 12.24
C SER A 142 6.53 45.94 12.06
N TYR A 143 6.85 46.72 11.02
CA TYR A 143 8.19 47.21 10.79
C TYR A 143 8.58 48.28 11.82
N GLN A 144 7.65 49.17 12.17
CA GLN A 144 7.86 50.18 13.21
C GLN A 144 8.08 49.51 14.57
N GLU A 145 7.28 48.50 14.94
CA GLU A 145 7.47 47.71 16.16
C GLU A 145 8.84 47.01 16.18
N LEU A 146 9.26 46.44 15.04
CA LEU A 146 10.56 45.79 14.91
C LEU A 146 11.71 46.80 15.05
N LYS A 147 11.55 47.99 14.46
CA LYS A 147 12.51 49.09 14.57
C LYS A 147 12.64 49.58 16.02
N GLU A 148 11.52 49.83 16.69
CA GLU A 148 11.52 50.22 18.10
C GLU A 148 12.12 49.15 19.01
N LYS A 149 11.86 47.87 18.71
CA LYS A 149 12.50 46.76 19.43
C LYS A 149 14.01 46.76 19.21
N SER A 150 14.47 46.91 17.97
CA SER A 150 15.89 47.03 17.66
C SER A 150 16.54 48.22 18.36
N GLU A 151 15.88 49.37 18.41
CA GLU A 151 16.41 50.57 19.07
C GLU A 151 16.53 50.35 20.59
N ARG A 152 15.52 49.73 21.21
CA ARG A 152 15.55 49.33 22.63
C ARG A 152 16.69 48.35 22.91
N ASP A 153 16.83 47.30 22.10
CA ASP A 153 17.89 46.29 22.26
C ASP A 153 19.28 46.92 22.12
N ILE A 154 19.48 47.82 21.14
CA ILE A 154 20.74 48.56 20.96
C ILE A 154 21.02 49.46 22.17
N ALA A 155 20.01 50.18 22.68
CA ALA A 155 20.17 51.03 23.85
C ALA A 155 20.55 50.21 25.10
N ASP A 156 19.93 49.04 25.29
CA ASP A 156 20.23 48.12 26.39
C ASP A 156 21.64 47.54 26.30
N ILE A 157 22.06 47.11 25.11
CA ILE A 157 23.43 46.63 24.88
C ILE A 157 24.42 47.74 25.18
N LYS A 158 24.20 48.96 24.67
CA LYS A 158 25.07 50.11 24.94
C LYS A 158 25.21 50.39 26.43
N ARG A 159 24.09 50.41 27.18
CA ARG A 159 24.11 50.62 28.63
C ARG A 159 24.93 49.55 29.37
N LYS A 160 24.76 48.28 28.99
CA LYS A 160 25.52 47.17 29.60
C LYS A 160 27.01 47.25 29.25
N VAL A 161 27.35 47.63 28.02
CA VAL A 161 28.74 47.83 27.60
C VAL A 161 29.39 48.95 28.41
N THR A 162 28.73 50.10 28.55
CA THR A 162 29.26 51.21 29.34
C THR A 162 29.46 50.83 30.81
N GLU A 163 28.53 50.08 31.40
CA GLU A 163 28.67 49.59 32.78
C GLU A 163 29.88 48.64 32.95
N VAL A 164 30.08 47.73 31.99
CA VAL A 164 31.24 46.82 31.99
C VAL A 164 32.55 47.59 31.78
N GLU A 165 32.56 48.61 30.91
CA GLU A 165 33.73 49.47 30.69
C GLU A 165 34.10 50.26 31.93
N GLU A 166 33.13 50.90 32.60
CA GLU A 166 33.35 51.64 33.85
C GLU A 166 33.85 50.74 34.98
N THR A 167 33.27 49.55 35.14
CA THR A 167 33.74 48.60 36.15
C THR A 167 35.14 48.06 35.83
N TYR A 168 35.47 47.87 34.55
CA TYR A 168 36.80 47.46 34.10
C TYR A 168 37.86 48.56 34.36
N THR A 169 37.60 49.80 33.95
CA THR A 169 38.52 50.92 34.14
C THR A 169 38.76 51.18 35.62
N GLY A 170 37.70 51.17 36.45
CA GLY A 170 37.83 51.31 37.90
C GLY A 170 38.68 50.21 38.54
N ARG A 171 38.50 48.94 38.13
CA ARG A 171 39.33 47.83 38.62
C ARG A 171 40.79 47.95 38.16
N LEU A 172 41.01 48.36 36.91
CA LEU A 172 42.35 48.55 36.34
C LEU A 172 43.10 49.65 37.09
N GLU A 173 42.46 50.79 37.33
CA GLU A 173 43.03 51.90 38.09
C GLU A 173 43.38 51.49 39.52
N HIS A 174 42.48 50.77 40.19
CA HIS A 174 42.72 50.25 41.54
C HIS A 174 43.90 49.28 41.58
N ALA A 175 43.99 48.37 40.60
CA ALA A 175 45.11 47.42 40.50
C ALA A 175 46.44 48.14 40.23
N ASN A 176 46.45 49.15 39.35
CA ASN A 176 47.64 49.96 39.07
C ASN A 176 48.10 50.75 40.30
N LYS A 177 47.17 51.39 41.03
CA LYS A 177 47.49 52.10 42.28
C LYS A 177 48.15 51.17 43.30
N LYS A 178 47.57 50.00 43.55
CA LYS A 178 48.17 49.00 44.45
C LYS A 178 49.53 48.49 43.99
N PHE A 179 49.71 48.34 42.67
CA PHE A 179 51.00 47.93 42.11
C PHE A 179 52.07 49.01 42.28
N ASP A 180 51.72 50.27 42.08
CA ASP A 180 52.63 51.40 42.30
C ASP A 180 52.97 51.60 43.78
N GLU A 181 52.00 51.41 44.69
CA GLU A 181 52.22 51.38 46.15
C GLU A 181 53.21 50.27 46.55
N LEU A 182 53.06 49.08 45.99
CA LEU A 182 53.97 47.96 46.22
C LEU A 182 55.38 48.25 45.70
N GLN A 183 55.49 48.82 44.50
CA GLN A 183 56.77 49.25 43.92
C GLN A 183 57.46 50.33 44.76
N HIS A 184 56.70 51.25 45.35
CA HIS A 184 57.22 52.26 46.26
C HIS A 184 57.73 51.64 47.56
N LEU A 185 56.96 50.72 48.15
CA LEU A 185 57.37 49.94 49.32
C LEU A 185 58.66 49.17 49.02
N GLU A 186 58.71 48.38 47.95
CA GLU A 186 59.90 47.62 47.54
C GLU A 186 61.13 48.52 47.35
N ARG A 187 60.96 49.71 46.73
CA ARG A 187 62.04 50.70 46.58
C ARG A 187 62.54 51.20 47.92
N SER A 188 61.63 51.55 48.84
CA SER A 188 61.98 52.06 50.17
C SER A 188 62.69 51.02 51.04
N THR A 189 62.24 49.75 51.01
CA THR A 189 62.90 48.65 51.71
C THR A 189 64.21 48.20 51.06
N GLY A 190 64.31 48.33 49.73
CA GLY A 190 65.51 47.96 48.98
C GLY A 190 66.66 48.95 49.15
N SER A 191 66.36 50.22 49.39
CA SER A 191 67.39 51.23 49.70
C SER A 191 67.96 50.98 51.10
N GLY A 192 69.25 50.70 51.18
CA GLY A 192 69.94 50.34 52.42
C GLY A 192 70.08 48.82 52.68
N LEU A 193 69.57 47.96 51.78
CA LEU A 193 69.82 46.52 51.88
C LEU A 193 71.31 46.20 51.66
N ILE A 194 71.83 45.15 52.31
CA ILE A 194 73.25 44.76 52.23
C ILE A 194 73.37 43.37 51.57
N TYR A 195 74.35 43.19 50.69
CA TYR A 195 74.65 41.88 50.11
C TYR A 195 75.15 40.90 51.18
N SER A 196 74.39 39.85 51.47
CA SER A 196 74.70 38.81 52.47
C SER A 196 76.12 38.21 52.33
N ARG A 197 76.63 38.05 51.11
CA ARG A 197 77.98 37.48 50.84
C ARG A 197 79.14 38.50 50.85
N LYS A 198 78.86 39.78 50.66
CA LYS A 198 79.90 40.82 50.43
C LYS A 198 79.87 41.95 51.47
N GLY A 199 78.86 42.03 52.32
CA GLY A 199 78.70 43.06 53.35
C GLY A 199 78.56 44.49 52.83
N LYS A 200 78.54 44.70 51.50
CA LYS A 200 78.40 46.02 50.87
C LYS A 200 76.91 46.35 50.65
N PRO A 201 76.50 47.63 50.82
CA PRO A 201 75.15 48.05 50.51
C PRO A 201 74.84 47.83 49.03
N ILE A 202 73.60 47.44 48.73
CA ILE A 202 73.09 47.37 47.36
C ILE A 202 72.96 48.81 46.88
N ALA A 203 73.58 49.13 45.74
CA ALA A 203 73.45 50.45 45.14
C ALA A 203 72.00 50.66 44.67
N ASP A 204 71.44 51.85 44.92
CA ASP A 204 70.05 52.17 44.54
C ASP A 204 69.77 51.95 43.04
N LYS A 205 70.75 52.22 42.17
CA LYS A 205 70.69 51.91 40.72
C LYS A 205 70.43 50.43 40.43
N THR A 206 70.90 49.53 41.29
CA THR A 206 70.68 48.08 41.15
C THR A 206 69.28 47.70 41.59
N VAL A 207 68.75 48.33 42.66
CA VAL A 207 67.37 48.16 43.12
C VAL A 207 66.39 48.62 42.03
N GLU A 208 66.61 49.80 41.45
CA GLU A 208 65.82 50.31 40.32
C GLU A 208 65.83 49.37 39.11
N ARG A 209 66.98 48.76 38.81
CA ARG A 209 67.09 47.75 37.73
C ARG A 209 66.25 46.51 38.02
N PHE A 210 66.16 46.05 39.26
CA PHE A 210 65.31 44.91 39.62
C PHE A 210 63.83 45.27 39.53
N LEU A 211 63.43 46.45 40.03
CA LEU A 211 62.05 46.93 39.96
C LEU A 211 61.55 47.10 38.52
N THR A 212 62.40 47.67 37.64
CA THR A 212 62.09 47.79 36.21
C THR A 212 61.98 46.43 35.52
N LEU A 213 62.84 45.47 35.87
CA LEU A 213 62.75 44.10 35.35
C LEU A 213 61.49 43.38 35.84
N GLN A 214 61.12 43.55 37.12
CA GLN A 214 59.89 43.01 37.71
C GLN A 214 58.64 43.58 37.03
N ARG A 215 58.58 44.89 36.82
CA ARG A 215 57.51 45.55 36.05
C ARG A 215 57.39 44.95 34.65
N ARG A 216 58.50 44.88 33.90
CA ARG A 216 58.53 44.29 32.55
C ARG A 216 58.09 42.82 32.53
N LYS A 217 58.50 42.02 33.52
CA LYS A 217 58.04 40.62 33.62
C LYS A 217 56.56 40.52 33.97
N SER A 218 56.03 41.40 34.82
CA SER A 218 54.60 41.43 35.15
C SER A 218 53.75 41.78 33.92
N GLU A 219 54.19 42.74 33.10
CA GLU A 219 53.55 43.10 31.83
C GLU A 219 53.59 41.95 30.82
N GLN A 220 54.71 41.23 30.74
CA GLN A 220 54.81 40.03 29.90
C GLN A 220 53.86 38.93 30.39
N SER A 221 53.77 38.72 31.70
CA SER A 221 52.89 37.71 32.29
C SER A 221 51.41 38.05 32.06
N SER A 222 51.00 39.31 32.24
CA SER A 222 49.64 39.76 31.98
C SER A 222 49.30 39.67 30.49
N ALA A 223 50.21 40.03 29.59
CA ALA A 223 50.04 39.87 28.15
C ALA A 223 49.86 38.39 27.74
N LEU A 224 50.64 37.47 28.32
CA LEU A 224 50.49 36.03 28.08
C LEU A 224 49.17 35.50 28.65
N CYS A 225 48.76 35.94 29.83
CA CYS A 225 47.48 35.58 30.44
C CYS A 225 46.31 36.01 29.55
N LEU A 226 46.32 37.25 29.05
CA LEU A 226 45.32 37.74 28.10
C LEU A 226 45.30 36.93 26.81
N ARG A 227 46.47 36.58 26.26
CA ARG A 227 46.57 35.73 25.07
C ARG A 227 45.99 34.34 25.31
N TYR A 228 46.27 33.75 26.48
CA TYR A 228 45.70 32.45 26.88
C TYR A 228 44.18 32.52 27.02
N ILE A 229 43.64 33.55 27.69
CA ILE A 229 42.19 33.74 27.84
C ILE A 229 41.52 33.88 26.47
N ARG A 230 42.09 34.69 25.57
CA ARG A 230 41.57 34.85 24.19
C ARG A 230 41.56 33.52 23.44
N ALA A 231 42.65 32.76 23.51
CA ALA A 231 42.74 31.46 22.85
C ALA A 231 41.72 30.47 23.43
N ARG A 232 41.58 30.42 24.77
CA ARG A 232 40.59 29.58 25.45
C ARG A 232 39.16 29.92 25.02
N ASN A 233 38.81 31.21 24.96
CA ASN A 233 37.48 31.65 24.53
C ASN A 233 37.23 31.30 23.06
N ALA A 234 38.21 31.52 22.18
CA ALA A 234 38.10 31.15 20.77
C ALA A 234 37.89 29.64 20.58
N VAL A 235 38.57 28.80 21.37
CA VAL A 235 38.34 27.35 21.36
C VAL A 235 36.92 27.02 21.82
N ALA A 236 36.46 27.61 22.93
CA ALA A 236 35.10 27.38 23.42
C ALA A 236 34.01 27.83 22.43
N GLU A 237 34.22 28.94 21.73
CA GLU A 237 33.34 29.42 20.65
C GLU A 237 33.33 28.44 19.47
N LEU A 238 34.50 27.98 19.01
CA LEU A 238 34.59 26.99 17.94
C LEU A 238 33.96 25.65 18.34
N GLU A 239 34.17 25.18 19.58
CA GLU A 239 33.51 23.98 20.10
C GLU A 239 31.99 24.13 20.15
N ALA A 240 31.47 25.31 20.52
CA ALA A 240 30.04 25.59 20.50
C ALA A 240 29.50 25.57 19.07
N VAL A 241 30.22 26.15 18.11
CA VAL A 241 29.85 26.11 16.68
C VAL A 241 29.84 24.67 16.17
N VAL A 242 30.87 23.87 16.48
CA VAL A 242 30.93 22.46 16.08
C VAL A 242 29.75 21.67 16.67
N LYS A 243 29.47 21.83 17.96
CA LYS A 243 28.30 21.18 18.59
C LYS A 243 26.98 21.58 17.93
N ASN A 244 26.82 22.87 17.60
CA ASN A 244 25.63 23.35 16.90
C ASN A 244 25.52 22.79 15.48
N LEU A 245 26.64 22.51 14.79
CA LEU A 245 26.65 21.86 13.48
C LEU A 245 26.37 20.35 13.57
N GLU A 246 26.80 19.70 14.65
CA GLU A 246 26.50 18.29 14.92
C GLU A 246 25.02 18.04 15.29
N THR A 247 24.32 19.08 15.75
CA THR A 247 22.89 19.02 16.07
C THR A 247 22.05 19.72 15.02
N ILE A 248 21.17 18.99 14.35
CA ILE A 248 20.18 19.55 13.41
C ILE A 248 19.06 20.28 14.18
N GLY A 249 18.82 19.85 15.43
CA GLY A 249 17.85 20.46 16.34
C GLY A 249 18.04 19.95 17.77
N PRO A 250 17.24 20.40 18.74
CA PRO A 250 17.34 19.95 20.12
C PRO A 250 17.07 18.44 20.21
N GLY A 251 18.10 17.67 20.57
CA GLY A 251 18.05 16.20 20.64
C GLY A 251 18.15 15.48 19.29
N LEU A 252 18.37 16.19 18.18
CA LEU A 252 18.53 15.62 16.85
C LEU A 252 19.98 15.77 16.38
N TYR A 253 20.71 14.66 16.35
CA TYR A 253 22.11 14.64 15.90
C TYR A 253 22.22 14.23 14.43
N VAL A 254 23.16 14.83 13.71
CA VAL A 254 23.42 14.52 12.28
C VAL A 254 23.70 13.03 12.08
N TYR A 255 24.49 12.41 12.97
CA TYR A 255 24.80 10.99 12.90
C TYR A 255 23.55 10.10 12.97
N GLN A 256 22.57 10.45 13.82
CA GLN A 256 21.32 9.68 13.93
C GLN A 256 20.49 9.78 12.66
N TYR A 257 20.50 10.94 12.00
CA TYR A 257 19.86 11.13 10.71
C TYR A 257 20.53 10.29 9.61
N GLU A 258 21.86 10.29 9.57
CA GLU A 258 22.63 9.44 8.64
C GLU A 258 22.35 7.96 8.86
N GLN A 259 22.31 7.51 10.12
CA GLN A 259 21.97 6.14 10.46
C GLN A 259 20.56 5.77 9.98
N LEU A 260 19.57 6.64 10.23
CA LEU A 260 18.20 6.43 9.75
C LEU A 260 18.14 6.34 8.22
N ASN A 261 18.95 7.13 7.53
CA ASN A 261 19.02 7.11 6.07
C ASN A 261 19.60 5.78 5.55
N ILE A 262 20.64 5.26 6.20
CA ILE A 262 21.23 3.94 5.89
C ILE A 262 20.19 2.83 6.14
N ASP A 263 19.49 2.89 7.28
CA ASP A 263 18.49 1.88 7.63
C ASP A 263 17.29 1.91 6.68
N ASN A 264 16.86 3.10 6.23
CA ASN A 264 15.82 3.26 5.22
C ASN A 264 16.27 2.65 3.88
N GLN A 265 17.48 2.95 3.43
CA GLN A 265 18.04 2.37 2.20
C GLN A 265 18.11 0.84 2.28
N ASN A 266 18.55 0.28 3.40
CA ASN A 266 18.59 -1.16 3.63
C ASN A 266 17.19 -1.80 3.63
N CYS A 267 16.21 -1.15 4.25
CA CYS A 267 14.81 -1.58 4.19
C CYS A 267 14.28 -1.59 2.75
N ASN A 268 14.58 -0.56 1.96
CA ASN A 268 14.16 -0.51 0.55
C ASN A 268 14.80 -1.63 -0.27
N THR A 269 16.10 -1.88 -0.11
CA THR A 269 16.77 -3.01 -0.78
C THR A 269 16.14 -4.35 -0.40
N LYS A 270 15.77 -4.55 0.87
CA LYS A 270 15.06 -5.76 1.30
C LYS A 270 13.67 -5.88 0.68
N ILE A 271 12.96 -4.76 0.51
CA ILE A 271 11.65 -4.74 -0.16
C ILE A 271 11.83 -5.16 -1.62
N GLU A 272 12.80 -4.57 -2.33
CA GLU A 272 13.12 -4.92 -3.73
C GLU A 272 13.44 -6.41 -3.89
N GLU A 273 14.26 -6.99 -3.01
CA GLU A 273 14.55 -8.43 -3.02
C GLU A 273 13.29 -9.29 -2.84
N ARG A 274 12.39 -8.91 -1.92
CA ARG A 274 11.13 -9.64 -1.71
C ARG A 274 10.18 -9.47 -2.88
N GLU A 275 10.16 -8.31 -3.52
CA GLU A 275 9.39 -8.06 -4.73
C GLU A 275 9.87 -8.95 -5.87
N ASP A 276 11.19 -9.08 -6.06
CA ASP A 276 11.79 -9.99 -7.04
C ASP A 276 11.44 -11.46 -6.76
N GLU A 277 11.48 -11.88 -5.49
CA GLU A 277 11.04 -13.22 -5.08
C GLU A 277 9.54 -13.44 -5.34
N LEU A 278 8.70 -12.45 -5.07
CA LEU A 278 7.26 -12.50 -5.37
C LEU A 278 7.00 -12.61 -6.87
N ILE A 279 7.73 -11.86 -7.69
CA ILE A 279 7.63 -11.94 -9.15
C ILE A 279 8.01 -13.35 -9.62
N LYS A 280 9.14 -13.89 -9.15
CA LYS A 280 9.57 -15.27 -9.46
C LYS A 280 8.55 -16.32 -9.02
N ASN A 281 7.89 -16.13 -7.88
CA ASN A 281 6.85 -17.07 -7.44
C ASN A 281 5.57 -16.94 -8.27
N ARG A 282 5.19 -15.73 -8.69
CA ARG A 282 4.06 -15.51 -9.60
C ARG A 282 4.31 -16.16 -10.96
N THR A 283 5.51 -16.04 -11.52
CA THR A 283 5.85 -16.70 -12.80
C THR A 283 5.76 -18.22 -12.68
N LYS A 284 6.33 -18.81 -11.62
CA LYS A 284 6.18 -20.26 -11.35
C LYS A 284 4.73 -20.69 -11.20
N CYS A 285 3.90 -19.91 -10.52
CA CYS A 285 2.47 -20.19 -10.39
C CYS A 285 1.77 -20.18 -11.75
N THR A 286 2.10 -19.20 -12.62
CA THR A 286 1.55 -19.17 -13.99
C THR A 286 2.00 -20.36 -14.83
N GLU A 287 3.27 -20.77 -14.73
CA GLU A 287 3.80 -21.96 -15.40
C GLU A 287 3.07 -23.22 -14.94
N HIS A 288 2.90 -23.40 -13.62
CA HIS A 288 2.15 -24.54 -13.08
C HIS A 288 0.68 -24.53 -13.52
N ASN A 289 0.03 -23.37 -13.60
CA ASN A 289 -1.33 -23.26 -14.12
C ASN A 289 -1.43 -23.68 -15.59
N GLN A 290 -0.43 -23.33 -16.41
CA GLN A 290 -0.35 -23.79 -17.81
C GLN A 290 -0.16 -25.31 -17.88
N ILE A 291 0.73 -25.87 -17.05
CA ILE A 291 0.93 -27.33 -16.96
C ILE A 291 -0.38 -28.03 -16.55
N LEU A 292 -1.10 -27.51 -15.54
CA LEU A 292 -2.40 -28.05 -15.12
C LEU A 292 -3.48 -27.93 -16.21
N ALA A 293 -3.42 -26.89 -17.05
CA ALA A 293 -4.31 -26.79 -18.22
C ALA A 293 -3.99 -27.89 -19.24
N HIS A 294 -2.72 -28.10 -19.57
CA HIS A 294 -2.30 -29.18 -20.48
C HIS A 294 -2.64 -30.58 -19.96
N ILE A 295 -2.50 -30.82 -18.64
CA ILE A 295 -2.90 -32.08 -18.03
C ILE A 295 -4.41 -32.30 -18.18
N ARG A 296 -5.23 -31.28 -17.93
CA ARG A 296 -6.68 -31.36 -18.11
C ARG A 296 -7.07 -31.63 -19.57
N GLU A 297 -6.41 -30.98 -20.52
CA GLU A 297 -6.65 -31.21 -21.95
C GLU A 297 -6.28 -32.65 -22.35
N LYS A 298 -5.12 -33.15 -21.91
CA LYS A 298 -4.71 -34.54 -22.15
C LYS A 298 -5.67 -35.54 -21.53
N MET A 299 -6.14 -35.27 -20.31
CA MET A 299 -7.11 -36.12 -19.62
C MET A 299 -8.43 -36.18 -20.39
N HIS A 300 -8.96 -35.03 -20.82
CA HIS A 300 -10.16 -34.98 -21.65
C HIS A 300 -10.00 -35.75 -22.96
N HIS A 301 -8.85 -35.62 -23.62
CA HIS A 301 -8.56 -36.39 -24.82
C HIS A 301 -8.48 -37.89 -24.55
N THR A 302 -7.88 -38.32 -23.44
CA THR A 302 -7.86 -39.75 -23.08
C THR A 302 -9.25 -40.27 -22.74
N ASP A 303 -10.09 -39.47 -22.09
CA ASP A 303 -11.48 -39.84 -21.79
C ASP A 303 -12.27 -40.04 -23.10
N GLU A 304 -12.13 -39.13 -24.07
CA GLU A 304 -12.73 -39.31 -25.40
C GLU A 304 -12.26 -40.60 -26.09
N VAL A 305 -10.97 -40.92 -26.01
CA VAL A 305 -10.41 -42.17 -26.58
C VAL A 305 -10.97 -43.42 -25.88
N ILE A 306 -11.18 -43.36 -24.56
CA ILE A 306 -11.83 -44.43 -23.80
C ILE A 306 -13.26 -44.61 -24.28
N ASP A 307 -14.04 -43.53 -24.40
CA ASP A 307 -15.43 -43.58 -24.87
C ASP A 307 -15.52 -44.22 -26.27
N PHE A 308 -14.62 -43.86 -27.19
CA PHE A 308 -14.54 -44.50 -28.51
C PHE A 308 -14.21 -46.00 -28.43
N ALA A 309 -13.23 -46.37 -27.60
CA ALA A 309 -12.85 -47.78 -27.43
C ALA A 309 -13.96 -48.61 -26.78
N GLU A 310 -14.74 -48.03 -25.86
CA GLU A 310 -15.92 -48.67 -25.26
C GLU A 310 -17.03 -48.88 -26.31
N CYS A 311 -17.24 -47.93 -27.23
CA CYS A 311 -18.15 -48.10 -28.35
C CYS A 311 -17.70 -49.24 -29.28
N ASP A 312 -16.43 -49.26 -29.68
CA ASP A 312 -15.85 -50.31 -30.53
C ASP A 312 -15.96 -51.70 -29.87
N LEU A 313 -15.73 -51.78 -28.55
CA LEU A 313 -15.92 -53.00 -27.78
C LEU A 313 -17.39 -53.44 -27.78
N GLY A 314 -18.32 -52.51 -27.57
CA GLY A 314 -19.75 -52.79 -27.61
C GLY A 314 -20.20 -53.33 -28.98
N ASP A 315 -19.70 -52.77 -30.08
CA ASP A 315 -19.96 -53.26 -31.43
C ASP A 315 -19.44 -54.68 -31.64
N ALA A 316 -18.20 -54.95 -31.22
CA ALA A 316 -17.61 -56.29 -31.29
C ALA A 316 -18.37 -57.32 -30.42
N GLU A 317 -18.84 -56.92 -29.23
CA GLU A 317 -19.67 -57.76 -28.38
C GLU A 317 -21.01 -58.08 -29.03
N MET A 318 -21.67 -57.10 -29.65
CA MET A 318 -22.91 -57.32 -30.40
C MET A 318 -22.71 -58.29 -31.56
N GLU A 319 -21.62 -58.16 -32.32
CA GLU A 319 -21.27 -59.11 -33.38
C GLU A 319 -21.03 -60.52 -32.83
N PHE A 320 -20.33 -60.64 -31.71
CA PHE A 320 -20.10 -61.92 -31.04
C PHE A 320 -21.40 -62.58 -30.59
N TYR A 321 -22.34 -61.81 -29.99
CA TYR A 321 -23.64 -62.33 -29.58
C TYR A 321 -24.46 -62.80 -30.79
N ARG A 322 -24.48 -62.03 -31.88
CA ARG A 322 -25.14 -62.44 -33.14
C ARG A 322 -24.56 -63.74 -33.69
N ALA A 323 -23.23 -63.83 -33.79
CA ALA A 323 -22.56 -65.05 -34.26
C ALA A 323 -22.85 -66.26 -33.35
N ARG A 324 -22.93 -66.03 -32.03
CA ARG A 324 -23.28 -67.06 -31.05
C ARG A 324 -24.74 -67.54 -31.19
N GLU A 325 -25.67 -66.63 -31.42
CA GLU A 325 -27.08 -66.94 -31.69
C GLU A 325 -27.23 -67.74 -32.99
N ASP A 326 -26.59 -67.30 -34.08
CA ASP A 326 -26.56 -67.98 -35.36
C ASP A 326 -26.02 -69.41 -35.23
N LEU A 327 -24.91 -69.59 -34.50
CA LEU A 327 -24.36 -70.91 -34.20
C LEU A 327 -25.36 -71.77 -33.40
N GLY A 328 -26.08 -71.17 -32.45
CA GLY A 328 -27.15 -71.82 -31.69
C GLY A 328 -28.28 -72.31 -32.60
N MET A 329 -28.73 -71.47 -33.53
CA MET A 329 -29.76 -71.79 -34.51
C MET A 329 -29.34 -72.91 -35.45
N VAL A 330 -28.11 -72.85 -35.98
CA VAL A 330 -27.54 -73.91 -36.83
C VAL A 330 -27.40 -75.23 -36.07
N LYS A 331 -26.90 -75.21 -34.82
CA LYS A 331 -26.82 -76.41 -33.98
C LYS A 331 -28.20 -77.02 -33.71
N SER A 332 -29.20 -76.19 -33.43
CA SER A 332 -30.59 -76.62 -33.23
C SER A 332 -31.17 -77.26 -34.49
N HIS A 333 -30.99 -76.62 -35.65
CA HIS A 333 -31.44 -77.17 -36.94
C HIS A 333 -30.75 -78.50 -37.25
N ARG A 334 -29.43 -78.59 -37.05
CA ARG A 334 -28.67 -79.84 -37.17
C ARG A 334 -29.22 -80.93 -36.26
N ASN A 335 -29.54 -80.60 -35.01
CA ASN A 335 -30.10 -81.56 -34.06
C ASN A 335 -31.51 -82.03 -34.48
N LYS A 336 -32.38 -81.14 -34.98
CA LYS A 336 -33.69 -81.49 -35.54
C LYS A 336 -33.55 -82.44 -36.72
N LEU A 337 -32.65 -82.15 -37.67
CA LEU A 337 -32.35 -83.02 -38.79
C LEU A 337 -31.83 -84.40 -38.32
N ARG A 338 -30.95 -84.41 -37.31
CA ARG A 338 -30.45 -85.66 -36.72
C ARG A 338 -31.59 -86.49 -36.12
N TRP A 339 -32.50 -85.87 -35.38
CA TRP A 339 -33.65 -86.54 -34.79
C TRP A 339 -34.62 -87.06 -35.85
N SER A 340 -34.93 -86.26 -36.88
CA SER A 340 -35.74 -86.68 -38.01
C SER A 340 -35.09 -87.84 -38.78
N LEU A 341 -33.77 -87.81 -38.99
CA LEU A 341 -33.04 -88.93 -39.59
C LEU A 341 -33.13 -90.20 -38.72
N GLU A 342 -33.02 -90.07 -37.40
CA GLU A 342 -33.17 -91.18 -36.46
C GLU A 342 -34.59 -91.75 -36.51
N GLU A 343 -35.61 -90.89 -36.55
CA GLU A 343 -37.03 -91.27 -36.65
C GLU A 343 -37.32 -91.99 -37.97
N GLU A 344 -36.86 -91.47 -39.11
CA GLU A 344 -37.02 -92.12 -40.41
C GLU A 344 -36.24 -93.44 -40.47
N LYS A 345 -35.06 -93.53 -39.83
CA LYS A 345 -34.34 -94.81 -39.66
C LYS A 345 -35.15 -95.81 -38.84
N LEU A 346 -35.83 -95.37 -37.78
CA LEU A 346 -36.71 -96.24 -36.97
C LEU A 346 -37.93 -96.69 -37.78
N LYS A 347 -38.59 -95.80 -38.53
CA LYS A 347 -39.75 -96.12 -39.39
C LYS A 347 -39.39 -97.11 -40.50
N ALA A 348 -38.26 -96.90 -41.17
CA ALA A 348 -37.76 -97.81 -42.19
C ALA A 348 -37.26 -99.15 -41.59
N GLY A 349 -37.09 -99.22 -40.27
CA GLY A 349 -36.76 -100.44 -39.54
C GLY A 349 -35.55 -101.16 -40.14
N LEU A 350 -35.75 -102.42 -40.50
CA LEU A 350 -34.68 -103.30 -40.99
C LEU A 350 -34.16 -102.92 -42.39
N LEU A 351 -34.90 -102.13 -43.18
CA LEU A 351 -34.45 -101.69 -44.51
C LEU A 351 -33.20 -100.81 -44.42
N THR A 352 -33.01 -100.08 -43.32
CA THR A 352 -31.84 -99.20 -43.14
C THR A 352 -30.56 -99.98 -42.80
N ARG A 353 -30.69 -101.18 -42.23
CA ARG A 353 -29.59 -102.05 -41.81
C ARG A 353 -29.58 -103.31 -42.67
N LYS A 354 -28.97 -103.17 -43.86
CA LYS A 354 -28.90 -104.22 -44.89
C LYS A 354 -28.38 -105.56 -44.37
N ASP A 355 -27.41 -105.53 -43.45
CA ASP A 355 -26.80 -106.74 -42.88
C ASP A 355 -27.83 -107.53 -42.06
N LEU A 356 -28.57 -106.86 -41.18
CA LEU A 356 -29.57 -107.50 -40.33
C LEU A 356 -30.80 -107.97 -41.15
N LEU A 357 -31.12 -107.27 -42.25
CA LEU A 357 -32.14 -107.72 -43.23
C LEU A 357 -31.73 -109.03 -43.91
N ARG A 358 -30.46 -109.14 -44.30
CA ARG A 358 -29.90 -110.33 -44.94
C ARG A 358 -29.85 -111.53 -43.98
N ASP A 359 -29.56 -111.28 -42.71
CA ASP A 359 -29.61 -112.31 -41.66
C ASP A 359 -31.04 -112.80 -41.40
N PHE A 360 -32.02 -111.88 -41.36
CA PHE A 360 -33.43 -112.25 -41.24
C PHE A 360 -33.90 -113.10 -42.41
N GLN A 361 -33.54 -112.72 -43.64
CA GLN A 361 -33.84 -113.52 -44.84
C GLN A 361 -33.22 -114.91 -44.75
N SER A 362 -31.95 -114.98 -44.34
CA SER A 362 -31.25 -116.26 -44.12
C SER A 362 -31.96 -117.12 -43.07
N SER A 363 -32.47 -116.52 -41.99
CA SER A 363 -33.26 -117.24 -40.97
C SER A 363 -34.59 -117.76 -41.50
N LEU A 364 -35.27 -116.98 -42.34
CA LEU A 364 -36.52 -117.36 -43.00
C LEU A 364 -36.29 -118.54 -43.96
N ASP A 365 -35.23 -118.46 -44.76
CA ASP A 365 -34.82 -119.54 -45.65
C ASP A 365 -34.53 -120.82 -44.85
N MET A 366 -33.85 -120.70 -43.70
CA MET A 366 -33.65 -121.83 -42.78
C MET A 366 -34.97 -122.39 -42.22
N VAL A 367 -35.93 -121.56 -41.82
CA VAL A 367 -37.24 -122.02 -41.32
C VAL A 367 -38.04 -122.73 -42.42
N VAL A 368 -38.00 -122.22 -43.65
CA VAL A 368 -38.63 -122.87 -44.81
C VAL A 368 -38.01 -124.24 -45.06
N GLN A 369 -36.67 -124.35 -45.00
CA GLN A 369 -35.97 -125.63 -45.10
C GLN A 369 -36.38 -126.59 -43.98
N LEU A 370 -36.48 -126.14 -42.73
CA LEU A 370 -36.96 -126.94 -41.61
C LEU A 370 -38.43 -127.37 -41.77
N GLY A 371 -39.29 -126.50 -42.34
CA GLY A 371 -40.68 -126.82 -42.66
C GLY A 371 -40.81 -127.91 -43.72
N HIS A 372 -39.98 -127.86 -44.77
CA HIS A 372 -39.89 -128.95 -45.76
C HIS A 372 -39.40 -130.25 -45.11
N ARG A 373 -38.43 -130.17 -44.20
CA ARG A 373 -37.93 -131.32 -43.43
C ARG A 373 -39.03 -131.94 -42.56
N LYS A 374 -39.84 -131.11 -41.89
CA LYS A 374 -40.99 -131.55 -41.10
C LYS A 374 -42.02 -132.29 -41.96
N LYS A 375 -42.40 -131.72 -43.11
CA LYS A 375 -43.34 -132.38 -44.06
C LYS A 375 -42.80 -133.72 -44.58
N GLN A 376 -41.50 -133.80 -44.86
CA GLN A 376 -40.86 -135.07 -45.23
C GLN A 376 -40.94 -136.10 -44.10
N LEU A 377 -40.66 -135.70 -42.86
CA LEU A 377 -40.76 -136.58 -41.69
C LEU A 377 -42.21 -137.02 -41.42
N GLU A 378 -43.19 -136.12 -41.52
CA GLU A 378 -44.62 -136.46 -41.43
C GLU A 378 -45.01 -137.47 -42.52
N ALA A 379 -44.56 -137.29 -43.76
CA ALA A 379 -44.81 -138.27 -44.83
C ALA A 379 -44.14 -139.63 -44.56
N GLN A 380 -42.96 -139.65 -43.92
CA GLN A 380 -42.30 -140.88 -43.49
C GLN A 380 -43.07 -141.57 -42.36
N VAL A 381 -43.55 -140.83 -41.35
CA VAL A 381 -44.41 -141.36 -40.27
C VAL A 381 -45.73 -141.88 -40.84
N LEU A 382 -46.29 -141.20 -41.83
CA LEU A 382 -47.52 -141.63 -42.51
C LEU A 382 -47.31 -142.90 -43.35
N LYS A 383 -46.14 -143.06 -43.97
CA LYS A 383 -45.75 -144.32 -44.63
C LYS A 383 -45.49 -145.45 -43.62
N ALA A 384 -44.77 -145.17 -42.51
CA ALA A 384 -44.51 -146.15 -41.46
C ALA A 384 -45.80 -146.62 -40.78
N SER A 385 -46.75 -145.73 -40.53
CA SER A 385 -48.07 -146.09 -39.98
C SER A 385 -48.92 -146.92 -40.96
N LYS A 386 -48.81 -146.67 -42.28
CA LYS A 386 -49.42 -147.54 -43.31
C LYS A 386 -48.76 -148.92 -43.36
N GLN A 387 -47.44 -149.00 -43.24
CA GLN A 387 -46.71 -150.28 -43.14
C GLN A 387 -47.08 -151.06 -41.88
N LEU A 388 -47.26 -150.38 -40.73
CA LEU A 388 -47.74 -150.99 -39.49
C LEU A 388 -49.18 -151.52 -39.61
N ARG A 389 -50.06 -150.83 -40.36
CA ARG A 389 -51.42 -151.32 -40.67
C ARG A 389 -51.41 -152.55 -41.59
N HIS A 390 -50.49 -152.60 -42.56
CA HIS A 390 -50.32 -153.78 -43.42
C HIS A 390 -49.75 -154.99 -42.66
N ALA A 391 -48.80 -154.77 -41.74
CA ALA A 391 -48.31 -155.82 -40.85
C ALA A 391 -49.41 -156.38 -39.93
N ARG A 392 -50.27 -155.52 -39.37
CA ARG A 392 -51.44 -155.94 -38.55
C ARG A 392 -52.48 -156.74 -39.34
N LYS A 393 -52.70 -156.44 -40.62
CA LYS A 393 -53.62 -157.20 -41.49
C LYS A 393 -53.09 -158.60 -41.85
N ASN A 394 -51.77 -158.76 -42.01
CA ASN A 394 -51.17 -160.06 -42.32
C ASN A 394 -51.17 -161.03 -41.12
N VAL A 395 -51.11 -160.53 -39.89
CA VAL A 395 -51.21 -161.36 -38.67
C VAL A 395 -52.65 -161.87 -38.43
N LEU A 396 -53.67 -161.12 -38.86
CA LEU A 396 -55.08 -161.52 -38.72
C LEU A 396 -55.56 -162.52 -39.80
N ALA A 397 -54.94 -162.51 -40.99
CA ALA A 397 -55.31 -163.41 -42.10
C ALA A 397 -54.74 -164.84 -41.97
N GLN A 398 -53.73 -165.06 -41.12
CA GLN A 398 -53.22 -166.41 -40.81
C GLN A 398 -53.99 -167.11 -39.67
N GLY A 399 -54.96 -166.44 -39.03
CA GLY A 399 -55.75 -167.00 -37.91
C GLY A 399 -57.07 -167.69 -38.29
N THR A 400 -57.57 -167.53 -39.51
CA THR A 400 -58.94 -167.97 -39.91
C THR A 400 -58.99 -169.21 -40.81
N LEU A 401 -57.86 -169.88 -41.09
CA LEU A 401 -57.78 -171.11 -41.90
C LEU A 401 -57.68 -172.41 -41.05
N HIS A 402 -58.09 -172.39 -39.77
CA HIS A 402 -57.86 -173.54 -38.86
C HIS A 402 -59.00 -173.94 -37.90
N ARG A 403 -60.27 -173.55 -38.12
CA ARG A 403 -61.40 -174.09 -37.35
C ARG A 403 -62.65 -174.27 -38.20
N GLN A 404 -63.26 -175.47 -38.13
CA GLN A 404 -64.49 -176.00 -38.78
C GLN A 404 -64.24 -176.73 -40.12
N HIS A 405 -64.13 -178.06 -40.31
CA HIS A 405 -64.20 -179.33 -39.54
C HIS A 405 -65.01 -179.36 -38.21
N GLU A 406 -66.14 -180.10 -38.26
CA GLU A 406 -67.28 -180.22 -37.31
C GLU A 406 -68.34 -179.12 -37.58
N GLU A 407 -69.48 -179.32 -38.25
CA GLU A 407 -70.35 -180.48 -38.58
C GLU A 407 -70.80 -180.48 -40.06
#